data_AF-A0A123UWF3-F1
#
_entry.id   AF-A0A123UWF3-F1
#
_cell.length_a   1.000
_cell.length_b   1.000
_cell.length_c   1.000
_cell.angle_alpha   90.00
_cell.angle_beta   90.00
_cell.angle_gamma   90.00
#
_symmetry.space_group_name_H-M   'P 1'
#
loop_
_entity.id
_entity.type
_entity.pdbx_description
1 polymer ?
#
loop_
_entity_poly.entity_id
_entity_poly.type
_entity_poly.pdbx_seq_one_letter_code
_entity_poly.pdbx_strand_id
1 'polypeptide(L)'
;MDRLNECFQTFMREDGFLMKIIEEEEAYKYLGRLSIAPDRLIDFSLLIPKSPDTEVVQIVFDKLGIQDQNHSREEWLEFINQMNLEHGIHYYFCLKEDGSIFARYVLPIRPSNVSLIYDLIRVGSGVIRRFIDEMEERFLVNQE
;
A
#
# COMPACT_ATOMS: atom_id res chain seq x y z
N MET A 1 10.87 -2.40 -23.71
CA MET A 1 12.17 -2.78 -23.14
C MET A 1 12.07 -2.38 -21.68
N ASP A 2 11.93 -3.37 -20.81
CA ASP A 2 11.31 -3.24 -19.49
C ASP A 2 12.34 -2.76 -18.45
N ARG A 3 13.04 -1.67 -18.78
CA ARG A 3 14.23 -1.20 -18.07
C ARG A 3 13.96 -0.93 -16.60
N LEU A 4 12.80 -0.35 -16.27
CA LEU A 4 12.40 -0.10 -14.89
C LEU A 4 12.26 -1.41 -14.10
N ASN A 5 11.59 -2.39 -14.69
CA ASN A 5 11.38 -3.72 -14.12
C ASN A 5 12.70 -4.45 -13.90
N GLU A 6 13.59 -4.46 -14.90
CA GLU A 6 14.92 -5.06 -14.82
C GLU A 6 15.80 -4.42 -13.74
N CYS A 7 15.80 -3.08 -13.66
CA CYS A 7 16.49 -2.34 -12.62
C CYS A 7 15.94 -2.70 -11.23
N PHE A 8 14.61 -2.76 -11.08
CA PHE A 8 13.98 -3.11 -9.81
C PHE A 8 14.29 -4.55 -9.38
N GLN A 9 14.24 -5.52 -10.29
CA GLN A 9 14.62 -6.91 -9.98
C GLN A 9 16.09 -7.04 -9.59
N THR A 10 16.97 -6.26 -10.21
CA THR A 10 18.39 -6.22 -9.84
C THR A 10 18.57 -5.67 -8.44
N PHE A 11 17.94 -4.53 -8.14
CA PHE A 11 17.92 -3.95 -6.80
C PHE A 11 17.40 -4.94 -5.73
N MET A 12 16.26 -5.60 -5.97
CA MET A 12 15.70 -6.57 -5.02
C MET A 12 16.64 -7.76 -4.72
N ARG A 13 17.38 -8.23 -5.73
CA ARG A 13 18.36 -9.32 -5.55
C ARG A 13 19.57 -8.88 -4.72
N GLU A 14 20.03 -7.65 -4.93
CA GLU A 14 21.19 -7.09 -4.22
C GLU A 14 20.86 -6.74 -2.77
N ASP A 15 19.66 -6.21 -2.49
CA ASP A 15 19.22 -5.81 -1.15
C ASP A 15 18.65 -6.97 -0.32
N GLY A 16 18.40 -8.14 -0.93
CA GLY A 16 17.82 -9.30 -0.26
C GLY A 16 16.32 -9.19 0.00
N PHE A 17 15.65 -8.22 -0.63
CA PHE A 17 14.21 -8.00 -0.53
C PHE A 17 13.45 -8.71 -1.65
N LEU A 18 13.25 -10.02 -1.50
CA LEU A 18 12.61 -10.85 -2.52
C LEU A 18 11.08 -10.77 -2.44
N MET A 19 10.45 -10.39 -3.55
CA MET A 19 9.00 -10.39 -3.72
C MET A 19 8.57 -11.45 -4.73
N LYS A 20 7.35 -11.98 -4.58
CA LYS A 20 6.75 -12.86 -5.60
C LYS A 20 6.33 -12.01 -6.80
N ILE A 21 6.74 -12.40 -8.01
CA ILE A 21 6.40 -11.69 -9.25
C ILE A 21 5.29 -12.46 -9.97
N ILE A 22 4.30 -11.73 -10.46
CA ILE A 22 3.26 -12.20 -11.38
C ILE A 22 3.35 -11.30 -12.60
N GLU A 23 3.51 -11.91 -13.77
CA GLU A 23 3.45 -11.20 -15.03
C GLU A 23 2.00 -11.13 -15.50
N GLU A 24 1.47 -9.92 -15.64
CA GLU A 24 0.16 -9.63 -16.21
C GLU A 24 0.33 -9.07 -17.63
N GLU A 25 -0.76 -8.91 -18.38
CA GLU A 25 -0.73 -8.44 -19.78
C GLU A 25 -0.03 -7.08 -19.90
N GLU A 26 -0.41 -6.13 -19.03
CA GLU A 26 0.02 -4.72 -19.10
C GLU A 26 1.05 -4.32 -18.03
N ALA A 27 1.33 -5.19 -17.06
CA ALA A 27 2.16 -4.86 -15.91
C ALA A 27 2.88 -6.07 -15.30
N TYR A 28 3.92 -5.78 -14.52
CA TYR A 28 4.51 -6.70 -13.58
C TYR A 28 3.96 -6.41 -12.19
N LYS A 29 3.32 -7.41 -11.58
CA LYS A 29 2.77 -7.33 -10.23
C LYS A 29 3.68 -8.05 -9.25
N TYR A 30 4.19 -7.28 -8.30
CA TYR A 30 5.01 -7.77 -7.20
C TYR A 30 4.15 -7.90 -5.96
N LEU A 31 4.19 -9.05 -5.30
CA LEU A 31 3.47 -9.32 -4.05
C LEU A 31 4.47 -9.44 -2.91
N GLY A 32 4.18 -8.73 -1.82
CA GLY A 32 4.97 -8.76 -0.61
C GLY A 32 4.09 -8.75 0.63
N ARG A 33 4.74 -8.95 1.78
CA ARG A 33 4.10 -8.93 3.08
C ARG A 33 4.99 -8.16 4.05
N LEU A 34 4.38 -7.31 4.85
CA LEU A 34 5.06 -6.42 5.77
C LEU A 34 4.55 -6.68 7.19
N SER A 35 5.47 -6.86 8.14
CA SER A 35 5.12 -6.87 9.56
C SER A 35 4.98 -5.44 10.04
N ILE A 36 3.79 -5.11 10.54
CA ILE A 36 3.50 -3.80 11.16
C ILE A 36 3.45 -3.91 12.69
N ALA A 37 3.24 -5.12 13.20
CA ALA A 37 3.40 -5.52 14.60
C ALA A 37 3.81 -7.01 14.65
N PRO A 38 4.28 -7.55 15.80
CA PRO A 38 4.77 -8.92 15.90
C PRO A 38 3.79 -10.00 15.43
N ASP A 39 2.50 -9.75 15.57
CA ASP A 39 1.37 -10.63 15.23
C ASP A 39 0.54 -10.12 14.03
N ARG A 40 0.89 -8.97 13.45
CA ARG A 40 0.14 -8.34 12.36
C ARG A 40 0.99 -8.22 11.11
N LEU A 41 0.58 -8.96 10.09
CA LEU A 41 1.16 -8.93 8.75
C LEU A 41 0.14 -8.33 7.78
N ILE A 42 0.59 -7.39 6.96
CA ILE A 42 -0.22 -6.79 5.90
C ILE A 42 0.37 -7.18 4.55
N ASP A 43 -0.49 -7.71 3.69
CA ASP A 43 -0.15 -7.98 2.31
C ASP A 43 -0.16 -6.67 1.51
N PHE A 44 0.83 -6.51 0.63
CA PHE A 44 0.88 -5.39 -0.28
C PHE A 44 1.26 -5.86 -1.69
N SER A 45 0.91 -5.02 -2.67
CA SER A 45 1.31 -5.22 -4.05
C SER A 45 1.95 -3.97 -4.64
N LEU A 46 2.90 -4.17 -5.54
CA LEU A 46 3.50 -3.15 -6.37
C LEU A 46 3.21 -3.49 -7.83
N LEU A 47 2.73 -2.51 -8.60
CA LEU A 47 2.52 -2.61 -10.04
C LEU A 47 3.54 -1.75 -10.77
N ILE A 48 4.30 -2.39 -11.66
CA ILE A 48 5.22 -1.72 -12.59
C ILE A 48 4.65 -1.93 -14.00
N PRO A 49 4.20 -0.87 -14.70
CA PRO A 49 3.70 -1.01 -16.08
C PRO A 49 4.76 -1.56 -17.03
N LYS A 50 4.33 -2.32 -18.04
CA LYS A 50 5.17 -2.71 -19.18
C LYS A 50 5.27 -1.62 -20.23
N SER A 51 4.33 -0.67 -20.22
CA SER A 51 4.31 0.43 -21.17
C SER A 51 5.54 1.34 -21.01
N PRO A 52 6.27 1.64 -22.10
CA PRO A 52 7.41 2.56 -22.06
C PRO A 52 6.98 4.02 -21.86
N ASP A 53 5.70 4.34 -22.06
CA ASP A 53 5.18 5.70 -22.00
C ASP A 53 4.86 6.15 -20.56
N THR A 54 4.81 5.20 -19.61
CA THR A 54 4.43 5.47 -18.23
C THR A 54 5.41 4.85 -17.23
N GLU A 55 6.34 5.66 -16.73
CA GLU A 55 7.19 5.32 -15.58
C GLU A 55 6.44 5.46 -14.24
N VAL A 56 5.12 5.24 -14.21
CA VAL A 56 4.28 5.42 -13.02
C VAL A 56 4.04 4.08 -12.36
N VAL A 57 4.50 3.93 -11.13
CA VAL A 57 4.25 2.72 -10.33
C VAL A 57 3.15 2.96 -9.31
N GLN A 58 2.53 1.88 -8.87
CA GLN A 58 1.51 1.90 -7.83
C GLN A 58 1.85 0.90 -6.74
N ILE A 59 1.80 1.34 -5.48
CA ILE A 59 1.88 0.48 -4.30
C ILE A 59 0.50 0.45 -3.63
N VAL A 60 0.03 -0.73 -3.27
CA VAL A 60 -1.25 -0.94 -2.57
C VAL A 60 -1.04 -1.82 -1.35
N PHE A 61 -1.45 -1.33 -0.18
CA PHE A 61 -1.68 -2.17 1.00
C PHE A 61 -3.17 -2.50 1.05
N ASP A 62 -3.51 -3.78 0.92
CA ASP A 62 -4.89 -4.25 0.89
C ASP A 62 -5.35 -4.75 2.26
N LYS A 63 -6.68 -4.73 2.47
CA LYS A 63 -7.35 -5.32 3.65
C LYS A 63 -6.84 -4.74 4.98
N LEU A 64 -6.76 -3.43 5.07
CA LEU A 64 -6.37 -2.74 6.31
C LEU A 64 -7.45 -2.81 7.39
N GLY A 65 -8.70 -2.98 6.96
CA GLY A 65 -9.87 -3.09 7.80
C GLY A 65 -11.10 -3.34 6.95
N ILE A 66 -12.23 -3.57 7.62
CA ILE A 66 -13.54 -3.70 6.99
C ILE A 66 -14.53 -2.83 7.77
N GLN A 67 -15.36 -2.09 7.05
CA GLN A 67 -16.45 -1.32 7.62
C GLN A 67 -17.36 -2.24 8.44
N ASP A 68 -17.55 -1.92 9.73
CA ASP A 68 -18.49 -2.66 10.56
C ASP A 68 -19.96 -2.25 10.28
N GLN A 69 -20.90 -2.97 10.91
CA GLN A 69 -22.34 -2.69 10.80
C GLN A 69 -22.86 -1.75 11.89
N ASN A 70 -22.03 -1.41 12.89
CA ASN A 70 -22.40 -0.59 14.04
C ASN A 70 -22.27 0.91 13.73
N HIS A 71 -21.41 1.26 12.78
CA HIS A 71 -21.14 2.62 12.34
C HIS A 71 -21.57 2.83 10.88
N SER A 72 -22.05 4.03 10.60
CA SER A 72 -22.44 4.44 9.26
C SER A 72 -21.25 4.56 8.32
N ARG A 73 -21.51 4.40 7.01
CA ARG A 73 -20.48 4.65 5.98
C ARG A 73 -19.91 6.07 6.05
N GLU A 74 -20.73 7.04 6.45
CA GLU A 74 -20.32 8.43 6.61
C GLU A 74 -19.24 8.58 7.69
N GLU A 75 -19.43 8.00 8.87
CA GLU A 75 -18.44 8.01 9.95
C GLU A 75 -17.09 7.40 9.54
N TRP A 76 -17.13 6.32 8.75
CA TRP A 76 -15.93 5.69 8.20
C TRP A 76 -15.22 6.59 7.17
N LEU A 77 -15.99 7.26 6.31
CA LEU A 77 -15.42 8.20 5.34
C LEU A 77 -14.84 9.45 6.01
N GLU A 78 -15.47 9.94 7.07
CA GLU A 78 -14.93 11.04 7.89
C GLU A 78 -13.59 10.65 8.53
N PHE A 79 -13.50 9.47 9.14
CA PHE A 79 -12.25 8.95 9.66
C PHE A 79 -11.17 8.84 8.57
N ILE A 80 -11.49 8.24 7.43
CA ILE A 80 -10.54 8.11 6.31
C ILE A 80 -10.09 9.47 5.80
N ASN A 81 -10.98 10.45 5.71
CA ASN A 81 -10.65 11.81 5.30
C ASN A 81 -9.71 12.48 6.30
N GLN A 82 -9.96 12.32 7.61
CA GLN A 82 -9.07 12.81 8.65
C GLN A 82 -7.67 12.18 8.52
N MET A 83 -7.60 10.85 8.39
CA MET A 83 -6.34 10.13 8.19
C MET A 83 -5.58 10.61 6.96
N ASN A 84 -6.29 10.89 5.87
CA ASN A 84 -5.71 11.43 4.64
C ASN A 84 -5.20 12.88 4.81
N LEU A 85 -5.85 13.70 5.64
CA LEU A 85 -5.37 15.06 5.94
C LEU A 85 -4.09 15.03 6.78
N GLU A 86 -3.99 14.12 7.74
CA GLU A 86 -2.87 14.02 8.66
C GLU A 86 -1.67 13.27 8.08
N HIS A 87 -1.91 12.26 7.22
CA HIS A 87 -0.89 11.32 6.74
C HIS A 87 -0.83 11.13 5.21
N GLY A 88 -1.65 11.86 4.45
CA GLY A 88 -1.81 11.68 3.00
C GLY A 88 -0.60 12.03 2.13
N ILE A 89 0.53 12.47 2.69
CA ILE A 89 1.76 12.73 1.92
C ILE A 89 2.26 11.44 1.23
N HIS A 90 2.13 10.30 1.90
CA HIS A 90 2.71 9.04 1.45
C HIS A 90 1.71 7.98 1.01
N TYR A 91 0.50 7.94 1.57
CA TYR A 91 -0.50 6.96 1.17
C TYR A 91 -1.88 7.57 1.35
N TYR A 92 -2.75 7.35 0.36
CA TYR A 92 -4.16 7.70 0.46
C TYR A 92 -4.96 6.45 0.85
N PHE A 93 -5.71 6.56 1.92
CA PHE A 93 -6.67 5.57 2.38
C PHE A 93 -7.97 5.69 1.59
N CYS A 94 -8.56 4.55 1.28
CA CYS A 94 -9.75 4.44 0.44
C CYS A 94 -10.69 3.37 1.00
N LEU A 95 -12.00 3.63 0.93
CA LEU A 95 -13.06 2.70 1.28
C LEU A 95 -13.71 2.14 0.00
N LYS A 96 -13.61 0.83 -0.21
CA LYS A 96 -14.25 0.15 -1.35
C LYS A 96 -15.78 0.08 -1.14
N GLU A 97 -16.49 -0.27 -2.21
CA GLU A 97 -17.95 -0.47 -2.17
C GLU A 97 -18.34 -1.63 -1.25
N ASP A 98 -17.51 -2.68 -1.19
CA ASP A 98 -17.69 -3.83 -0.30
C ASP A 98 -17.34 -3.56 1.17
N GLY A 99 -17.02 -2.32 1.52
CA GLY A 99 -16.63 -1.90 2.86
C GLY A 99 -15.17 -2.18 3.21
N SER A 100 -14.37 -2.81 2.34
CA SER A 100 -12.95 -3.04 2.62
C SER A 100 -12.12 -1.78 2.48
N ILE A 101 -11.12 -1.63 3.35
CA ILE A 101 -10.21 -0.49 3.37
C ILE A 101 -8.87 -0.90 2.77
N PHE A 102 -8.32 -0.02 1.93
CA PHE A 102 -6.97 -0.16 1.38
C PHE A 102 -6.26 1.19 1.37
N ALA A 103 -4.94 1.15 1.30
CA ALA A 103 -4.12 2.33 1.09
C ALA A 103 -3.38 2.22 -0.23
N ARG A 104 -3.27 3.34 -0.94
CA ARG A 104 -2.62 3.40 -2.25
C ARG A 104 -1.66 4.57 -2.33
N TYR A 105 -0.52 4.32 -2.96
CA TYR A 105 0.38 5.36 -3.41
C TYR A 105 0.74 5.18 -4.87
N VAL A 106 0.77 6.28 -5.63
CA VAL A 106 1.06 6.31 -7.06
C VAL A 106 2.12 7.36 -7.29
N LEU A 107 3.21 7.00 -7.97
CA LEU A 107 4.28 7.94 -8.25
C LEU A 107 5.07 7.59 -9.51
N PRO A 108 5.68 8.58 -10.18
CA PRO A 108 6.66 8.34 -11.21
C PRO A 108 8.00 7.86 -10.61
N ILE A 109 8.56 6.78 -11.14
CA ILE A 109 9.87 6.23 -10.79
C ILE A 109 10.72 6.06 -12.04
N ARG A 110 11.87 6.75 -12.05
CA ARG A 110 12.90 6.51 -13.05
C ARG A 110 13.69 5.24 -12.73
N PRO A 111 14.17 4.50 -13.74
CA PRO A 111 15.03 3.33 -13.54
C PRO A 111 16.28 3.59 -12.67
N SER A 112 16.79 4.82 -12.65
CA SER A 112 17.95 5.20 -11.82
C SER A 112 17.64 5.27 -10.32
N ASN A 113 16.37 5.34 -9.93
CA ASN A 113 15.93 5.63 -8.56
C ASN A 113 14.95 4.56 -8.04
N VAL A 114 15.09 3.31 -8.49
CA VAL A 114 14.21 2.20 -8.08
C VAL A 114 14.23 1.92 -6.58
N SER A 115 15.28 2.32 -5.86
CA SER A 115 15.35 2.23 -4.40
C SER A 115 14.25 3.02 -3.68
N LEU A 116 13.71 4.07 -4.32
CA LEU A 116 12.60 4.85 -3.75
C LEU A 116 11.34 3.99 -3.54
N ILE A 117 11.12 2.96 -4.36
CA ILE A 117 10.03 2.01 -4.17
C ILE A 117 10.16 1.31 -2.82
N TYR A 118 11.37 0.85 -2.48
CA TYR A 118 11.63 0.19 -1.20
C TYR A 118 11.46 1.15 -0.02
N ASP A 119 11.98 2.37 -0.13
CA ASP A 119 11.77 3.40 0.89
C ASP A 119 10.29 3.67 1.15
N LEU A 120 9.47 3.71 0.09
CA LEU A 120 8.03 3.94 0.21
C LEU A 120 7.28 2.75 0.80
N ILE A 121 7.71 1.52 0.53
CA ILE A 121 7.17 0.33 1.22
C ILE A 121 7.49 0.43 2.72
N ARG A 122 8.73 0.80 3.07
CA ARG A 122 9.17 0.96 4.47
C ARG A 122 8.42 2.08 5.18
N VAL A 123 8.30 3.26 4.58
CA VAL A 123 7.50 4.38 5.11
C VAL A 123 6.04 3.98 5.26
N GLY A 124 5.52 3.18 4.31
CA GLY A 124 4.20 2.58 4.37
C GLY A 124 3.95 1.86 5.70
N SER A 125 4.90 1.05 6.20
CA SER A 125 4.71 0.32 7.48
C SER A 125 4.22 1.22 8.62
N GLY A 126 4.82 2.40 8.79
CA GLY A 126 4.49 3.31 9.89
C GLY A 126 3.15 3.99 9.69
N VAL A 127 2.86 4.41 8.45
CA VAL A 127 1.58 5.05 8.09
C VAL A 127 0.42 4.05 8.24
N ILE A 128 0.59 2.83 7.75
CA ILE A 128 -0.41 1.76 7.85
C ILE A 128 -0.63 1.33 9.30
N ARG A 129 0.45 1.20 10.08
CA ARG A 129 0.35 0.88 11.50
C ARG A 129 -0.49 1.92 12.25
N ARG A 130 -0.17 3.21 12.09
CA ARG A 130 -0.90 4.29 12.74
C ARG A 130 -2.37 4.30 12.35
N PHE A 131 -2.67 4.10 11.06
CA PHE A 131 -4.04 3.98 10.60
C PHE A 131 -4.82 2.86 11.28
N ILE A 132 -4.21 1.67 11.38
CA ILE A 132 -4.85 0.54 12.03
C ILE A 132 -5.06 0.82 13.52
N ASP A 133 -4.04 1.33 14.22
CA ASP A 133 -4.13 1.64 15.65
C ASP A 133 -5.28 2.63 15.94
N GLU A 134 -5.39 3.72 15.16
CA GLU A 134 -6.47 4.71 15.32
C GLU A 134 -7.86 4.20 14.88
N MET A 135 -7.90 3.36 13.85
CA MET A 135 -9.14 2.72 13.40
C MET A 135 -9.70 1.80 14.49
N GLU A 136 -8.84 0.98 15.10
CA GLU A 136 -9.24 0.06 16.16
C GLU A 136 -9.72 0.84 17.40
N GLU A 137 -9.02 1.91 17.78
CA GLU A 137 -9.44 2.78 18.88
C GLU A 137 -10.83 3.40 18.63
N ARG A 138 -11.08 3.88 17.41
CA ARG A 138 -12.34 4.55 17.07
C ARG A 138 -13.53 3.61 16.95
N PHE A 139 -13.35 2.44 16.33
CA PHE A 139 -14.45 1.58 15.91
C PHE A 139 -14.55 0.24 16.66
N LEU A 140 -13.47 -0.23 17.29
CA LEU A 140 -13.43 -1.56 17.95
C LEU A 140 -13.36 -1.50 19.48
N VAL A 141 -12.81 -0.45 20.08
CA VAL A 141 -12.63 -0.38 21.55
C VAL A 141 -13.94 -0.11 22.31
N ASN A 142 -14.99 0.38 21.66
CA ASN A 142 -16.27 0.73 22.31
C ASN A 142 -17.35 -0.39 22.25
N GLN A 143 -16.96 -1.65 22.06
CA GLN A 143 -17.91 -2.78 21.91
C GLN A 143 -18.08 -3.66 23.17
N GLU A 144 -17.76 -3.15 24.36
CA GLU A 144 -18.04 -3.81 25.65
C GLU A 144 -19.24 -3.21 26.40
#